data_AF-A0A2G9NFU8-F1
#
_entry.id   AF-A0A2G9NFU8-F1
#
_cell.length_a   1.000
_cell.length_b   1.000
_cell.length_c   1.000
_cell.angle_alpha   90.00
_cell.angle_beta   90.00
_cell.angle_gamma   90.00
#
_symmetry.space_group_name_H-M   'P 1'
#
loop_
_entity.id
_entity.type
_entity.pdbx_description
1 polymer ?
#
loop_
_entity_poly.entity_id
_entity_poly.type
_entity_poly.pdbx_seq_one_letter_code
_entity_poly.pdbx_strand_id
1 'polypeptide(L)'
;MKNSKDYSSIFWIHMIVNLILYSSWILFSWYWILIGEVLLQIQYYIFGGCILTKAEFGKEKEDTSCIGYYMEKWGMIKKNTPKIKFFIRDISPWIVFIIALIWQILLKNNPLLF
;
A
#
# COMPACT_ATOMS: atom_id res chain seq x y z
N MET A 1 -13.96 23.98 1.33
CA MET A 1 -13.29 22.71 1.71
C MET A 1 -14.37 21.65 1.84
N LYS A 2 -14.48 20.73 0.88
CA LYS A 2 -15.47 19.64 0.93
C LYS A 2 -15.06 18.73 2.08
N ASN A 3 -15.95 18.50 3.06
CA ASN A 3 -15.74 17.56 4.17
C ASN A 3 -15.19 16.25 3.61
N SER A 4 -13.88 16.01 3.70
CA SER A 4 -13.38 14.65 3.65
C SER A 4 -14.01 14.00 4.86
N LYS A 5 -14.82 12.95 4.66
CA LYS A 5 -15.25 12.10 5.77
C LYS A 5 -14.00 11.36 6.23
N ASP A 6 -13.16 12.06 6.95
CA ASP A 6 -12.00 11.51 7.60
C ASP A 6 -12.48 10.32 8.41
N TYR A 7 -11.84 9.16 8.22
CA TYR A 7 -12.23 7.91 8.87
C TYR A 7 -13.56 7.30 8.40
N SER A 8 -13.97 7.56 7.15
CA SER A 8 -15.09 6.85 6.51
C SER A 8 -14.88 5.33 6.42
N SER A 9 -15.90 4.57 6.02
CA SER A 9 -15.74 3.12 5.76
C SER A 9 -14.65 2.81 4.74
N ILE A 10 -14.41 3.70 3.77
CA ILE A 10 -13.34 3.53 2.76
C ILE A 10 -11.97 3.61 3.42
N PHE A 11 -11.78 4.52 4.38
CA PHE A 11 -10.55 4.62 5.16
C PHE A 11 -10.22 3.29 5.84
N TRP A 12 -11.19 2.71 6.56
CA TRP A 12 -10.97 1.46 7.30
C TRP A 12 -10.66 0.29 6.37
N ILE A 13 -11.38 0.17 5.25
CA ILE A 13 -11.07 -0.82 4.21
C ILE A 13 -9.65 -0.63 3.70
N HIS A 14 -9.26 0.61 3.39
CA HIS A 14 -7.94 0.92 2.86
C HIS A 14 -6.83 0.62 3.87
N MET A 15 -7.04 0.93 5.15
CA MET A 15 -6.11 0.59 6.23
C MET A 15 -5.96 -0.92 6.40
N ILE A 16 -7.05 -1.68 6.35
CA ILE A 16 -7.01 -3.15 6.42
C ILE A 16 -6.26 -3.72 5.22
N VAL A 17 -6.55 -3.25 4.00
CA VAL A 17 -5.84 -3.70 2.79
C VAL A 17 -4.35 -3.40 2.89
N ASN A 18 -3.97 -2.19 3.32
CA ASN A 18 -2.56 -1.85 3.54
C ASN A 18 -1.93 -2.76 4.60
N LEU A 19 -2.60 -3.01 5.73
CA LEU A 19 -2.08 -3.89 6.77
C LEU A 19 -1.84 -5.31 6.27
N ILE A 20 -2.76 -5.85 5.46
CA ILE A 20 -2.62 -7.16 4.82
C ILE A 20 -1.42 -7.15 3.86
N LEU A 21 -1.28 -6.12 3.02
CA LEU A 21 -0.15 -6.00 2.08
C LEU A 21 1.20 -5.94 2.82
N TYR A 22 1.31 -5.13 3.86
CA TYR A 22 2.55 -5.04 4.66
C TYR A 22 2.85 -6.29 5.49
N SER A 23 1.82 -7.07 5.83
CA SER A 23 1.96 -8.34 6.54
C SER A 23 2.03 -9.55 5.60
N SER A 24 2.01 -9.33 4.27
CA SER A 24 1.87 -10.39 3.28
C SER A 24 3.05 -11.37 3.30
N TRP A 25 4.25 -10.93 3.67
CA TRP A 25 5.44 -11.80 3.77
C TRP A 25 5.30 -12.96 4.78
N ILE A 26 4.42 -12.80 5.79
CA ILE A 26 4.03 -13.86 6.73
C ILE A 26 2.78 -14.60 6.23
N LEU A 27 1.81 -13.87 5.70
CA LEU A 27 0.48 -14.39 5.40
C LEU A 27 0.45 -15.26 4.15
N PHE A 28 1.15 -14.85 3.08
CA PHE A 28 1.03 -15.43 1.76
C PHE A 28 2.37 -15.95 1.22
N SER A 29 2.35 -16.97 0.38
CA SER A 29 3.51 -17.44 -0.36
C SER A 29 4.02 -16.35 -1.31
N TRP A 30 5.33 -16.33 -1.53
CA TRP A 30 5.98 -15.32 -2.36
C TRP A 30 5.40 -15.23 -3.78
N TYR A 31 4.87 -16.33 -4.32
CA TYR A 31 4.18 -16.35 -5.61
C TYR A 31 2.94 -15.45 -5.61
N TRP A 32 2.10 -15.54 -4.58
CA TRP A 32 0.90 -14.72 -4.45
C TRP A 32 1.22 -13.26 -4.20
N ILE A 33 2.27 -12.99 -3.42
CA ILE A 33 2.77 -11.62 -3.22
C ILE A 33 3.18 -11.03 -4.56
N LEU A 34 3.99 -11.74 -5.36
CA LEU A 34 4.43 -11.26 -6.67
C LEU A 34 3.25 -10.98 -7.61
N ILE A 35 2.26 -11.88 -7.68
CA ILE A 35 1.04 -11.67 -8.47
C ILE A 35 0.29 -10.42 -7.99
N GLY A 36 0.12 -10.27 -6.68
CA GLY A 36 -0.52 -9.11 -6.07
C GLY A 36 0.20 -7.80 -6.42
N GLU A 37 1.53 -7.79 -6.38
CA GLU A 37 2.33 -6.63 -6.75
C GLU A 37 2.18 -6.28 -8.22
N VAL A 38 2.24 -7.26 -9.13
CA VAL A 38 2.01 -7.03 -10.56
C VAL A 38 0.62 -6.44 -10.80
N LEU A 39 -0.42 -6.98 -10.16
CA LEU A 39 -1.78 -6.45 -10.28
C LEU A 39 -1.90 -5.02 -9.72
N LEU A 40 -1.20 -4.72 -8.61
CA LEU A 40 -1.19 -3.39 -8.02
C LEU A 40 -0.51 -2.38 -8.95
N GLN A 41 0.60 -2.76 -9.60
CA GLN A 41 1.29 -1.90 -10.58
C GLN A 41 0.42 -1.68 -11.83
N ILE A 42 -0.25 -2.72 -12.32
CA ILE A 42 -1.24 -2.59 -13.41
C ILE A 42 -2.34 -1.61 -13.02
N GLN A 43 -2.87 -1.70 -11.78
CA GLN A 43 -3.86 -0.74 -11.29
C GLN A 43 -3.31 0.69 -11.29
N TYR A 44 -2.08 0.91 -10.81
CA TYR A 44 -1.46 2.23 -10.84
C TYR A 44 -1.28 2.78 -12.24
N TYR A 45 -0.93 1.91 -13.21
CA TYR A 45 -0.79 2.30 -14.60
C TYR A 45 -2.13 2.66 -15.25
N ILE A 46 -3.16 1.82 -15.10
CA ILE A 46 -4.48 2.02 -15.73
C ILE A 46 -5.22 3.19 -15.09
N PHE A 47 -5.21 3.28 -13.76
CA PHE A 47 -6.00 4.27 -13.04
C PHE A 47 -5.18 5.48 -12.62
N GLY A 48 -3.86 5.56 -12.86
CA GLY A 48 -3.01 6.66 -12.35
C GLY A 48 -2.82 6.65 -10.83
N GLY A 49 -3.33 5.63 -10.12
CA GLY A 49 -3.22 5.52 -8.68
C GLY A 49 -4.09 4.42 -8.06
N CYS A 50 -4.07 4.34 -6.73
CA CYS A 50 -4.90 3.38 -6.00
C CYS A 50 -6.38 3.76 -6.12
N ILE A 51 -7.23 2.81 -6.49
CA ILE A 51 -8.68 3.01 -6.58
C ILE A 51 -9.24 3.47 -5.23
N LEU A 52 -8.76 2.90 -4.13
CA LEU A 52 -9.19 3.27 -2.78
C LEU A 52 -8.77 4.70 -2.42
N THR A 53 -7.54 5.13 -2.77
CA THR A 53 -7.11 6.53 -2.59
C THR A 53 -8.05 7.49 -3.32
N LYS A 54 -8.42 7.18 -4.56
CA LYS A 54 -9.33 8.01 -5.35
C LYS A 54 -10.73 8.05 -4.76
N ALA A 55 -11.23 6.91 -4.27
CA ALA A 55 -12.53 6.82 -3.63
C ALA A 55 -12.58 7.61 -2.31
N GLU A 56 -11.47 7.63 -1.57
CA GLU A 56 -11.36 8.25 -0.25
C GLU A 56 -11.16 9.77 -0.32
N PHE A 57 -10.27 10.24 -1.20
CA PHE A 57 -9.88 11.66 -1.25
C PHE A 57 -10.38 12.40 -2.50
N GLY A 58 -10.98 11.70 -3.45
CA GLY A 58 -11.36 12.26 -4.75
C GLY A 58 -10.16 12.47 -5.68
N LYS A 59 -10.46 12.93 -6.91
CA LYS A 59 -9.46 13.12 -7.98
C LYS A 59 -8.44 14.24 -7.68
N GLU A 60 -8.79 15.20 -6.83
CA GLU A 60 -7.92 16.35 -6.52
C GLU A 60 -6.69 15.97 -5.68
N LYS A 61 -6.64 14.75 -5.14
CA LYS A 61 -5.53 14.24 -4.32
C LYS A 61 -4.83 13.02 -4.93
N GLU A 62 -4.92 12.84 -6.25
CA GLU A 62 -4.27 11.72 -6.98
C GLU A 62 -2.74 11.67 -6.78
N ASP A 63 -2.14 12.81 -6.42
CA ASP A 63 -0.70 12.92 -6.12
C ASP A 63 -0.30 12.57 -4.69
N THR A 64 -1.26 12.17 -3.85
CA THR A 64 -0.97 11.68 -2.50
C THR A 64 -1.17 10.17 -2.41
N SER A 65 -0.19 9.46 -1.84
CA SER A 65 -0.43 8.11 -1.32
C SER A 65 -1.29 8.19 -0.06
N CYS A 66 -2.16 7.19 0.17
CA CYS A 66 -3.00 7.17 1.37
C CYS A 66 -2.17 7.24 2.66
N ILE A 67 -1.16 6.38 2.76
CA ILE A 67 -0.23 6.37 3.89
C ILE A 67 0.47 7.73 4.02
N GLY A 68 0.94 8.32 2.91
CA GLY A 68 1.60 9.64 2.95
C GLY A 68 0.66 10.76 3.44
N TYR A 69 -0.62 10.73 3.04
CA TYR A 69 -1.63 11.68 3.55
C TYR A 69 -1.82 11.55 5.07
N TYR A 70 -1.97 10.32 5.58
CA TYR A 70 -2.16 10.10 7.01
C TYR A 70 -0.89 10.38 7.83
N MET A 71 0.29 10.06 7.32
CA MET A 71 1.56 10.43 7.95
C MET A 71 1.71 11.95 8.07
N GLU A 72 1.34 12.71 7.03
CA GLU A 72 1.35 14.17 7.08
C GLU A 72 0.33 14.70 8.08
N LYS A 73 -0.89 14.15 8.03
CA LYS A 73 -1.98 14.53 8.93
C LYS A 73 -1.67 14.26 10.41
N TRP A 74 -0.98 13.17 10.72
CA TRP A 74 -0.56 12.82 12.09
C TRP A 74 0.74 13.51 12.51
N GLY A 75 1.31 14.38 11.68
CA GLY A 75 2.55 15.10 11.99
C GLY A 75 3.81 14.22 11.97
N MET A 76 3.74 13.00 11.44
CA MET A 76 4.90 12.11 11.28
C MET A 76 5.86 12.61 10.20
N ILE A 77 5.32 13.31 9.19
CA ILE A 77 6.08 13.99 8.14
C ILE A 77 5.56 15.41 7.95
N LYS A 78 6.43 16.32 7.51
CA LYS A 78 6.05 17.73 7.28
C LYS A 78 5.19 17.95 6.04
N LYS A 79 5.41 17.16 4.99
CA LYS A 79 4.74 17.30 3.70
C LYS A 79 4.81 15.98 2.93
N ASN A 80 3.70 15.55 2.36
CA ASN A 80 3.71 14.46 1.39
C ASN A 80 4.39 14.93 0.10
N THR A 81 5.48 14.25 -0.28
CA THR A 81 6.27 14.59 -1.46
C THR A 81 6.19 13.48 -2.51
N PRO A 82 6.47 13.77 -3.79
CA PRO A 82 6.54 12.74 -4.83
C PRO A 82 7.52 11.60 -4.47
N LYS A 83 8.57 11.89 -3.69
CA LYS A 83 9.51 10.87 -3.19
C LYS A 83 8.85 9.89 -2.23
N ILE A 84 7.96 10.35 -1.36
CA ILE A 84 7.21 9.51 -0.43
C ILE A 84 6.20 8.66 -1.19
N LYS A 85 5.52 9.24 -2.18
CA LYS A 85 4.64 8.50 -3.10
C LYS A 85 5.40 7.38 -3.82
N PHE A 86 6.56 7.68 -4.40
CA PHE A 86 7.43 6.70 -5.05
C PHE A 86 7.91 5.62 -4.09
N PHE A 87 8.34 6.01 -2.88
CA PHE A 87 8.76 5.04 -1.88
C PHE A 87 7.63 4.06 -1.51
N ILE A 88 6.42 4.58 -1.27
CA ILE A 88 5.27 3.75 -0.87
C ILE A 88 4.75 2.89 -2.04
N ARG A 89 4.74 3.42 -3.28
CA ARG A 89 4.17 2.72 -4.44
C ARG A 89 5.13 1.77 -5.14
N ASP A 90 6.41 2.10 -5.17
CA ASP A 90 7.38 1.40 -5.99
C ASP A 90 8.38 0.66 -5.09
N ILE A 91 8.98 1.31 -4.10
CA ILE A 91 10.03 0.69 -3.28
C ILE A 91 9.47 -0.29 -2.23
N SER A 92 8.43 0.13 -1.51
CA SER A 92 7.88 -0.60 -0.38
C SER A 92 7.36 -2.00 -0.74
N PRO A 93 6.59 -2.18 -1.83
CA PRO A 93 6.30 -3.49 -2.42
C PRO A 93 7.49 -4.44 -2.54
N TRP A 94 8.57 -3.97 -3.17
CA TRP A 94 9.76 -4.80 -3.39
C TRP A 94 10.45 -5.15 -2.09
N ILE A 95 10.45 -4.25 -1.09
CA ILE A 95 10.96 -4.57 0.24
C ILE A 95 10.18 -5.74 0.85
N VAL A 96 8.85 -5.69 0.83
CA VAL A 96 8.01 -6.77 1.36
C VAL A 96 8.26 -8.08 0.62
N PHE A 97 8.36 -8.03 -0.70
CA PHE A 97 8.66 -9.21 -1.52
C PHE A 97 10.04 -9.81 -1.19
N ILE A 98 11.09 -8.99 -1.07
CA ILE A 98 12.43 -9.47 -0.69
C ILE A 98 12.42 -10.08 0.70
N ILE A 99 11.73 -9.45 1.67
CA ILE A 99 11.56 -10.01 3.01
C ILE A 99 10.86 -11.37 2.94
N ALA A 100 9.81 -11.52 2.12
CA ALA A 100 9.12 -12.78 1.93
C ALA A 100 10.03 -13.88 1.37
N LEU A 101 10.88 -13.56 0.39
CA LEU A 101 11.85 -14.53 -0.16
C LEU A 101 12.86 -14.98 0.90
N ILE A 102 13.40 -14.05 1.68
CA ILE A 102 14.33 -14.39 2.79
C ILE A 102 13.61 -15.26 3.82
N TRP A 103 12.41 -14.87 4.23
CA TRP A 103 11.62 -15.58 5.23
C TRP A 103 11.24 -17.00 4.82
N GLN A 104 10.77 -17.17 3.57
CA GLN A 104 10.20 -18.43 3.12
C GLN A 104 11.26 -19.36 2.50
N ILE A 105 12.22 -18.81 1.77
CA ILE A 105 13.22 -19.62 1.05
C ILE A 105 14.47 -19.85 1.92
N LEU A 106 15.06 -18.78 2.47
CA LEU A 106 16.31 -18.91 3.24
C LEU A 106 16.05 -19.48 4.64
N LEU A 107 15.03 -18.97 5.34
CA LEU A 107 14.69 -19.43 6.69
C LEU A 107 13.73 -20.63 6.70
N LYS A 108 13.25 -21.07 5.52
CA LYS A 108 12.37 -22.23 5.33
C LYS A 108 11.06 -22.17 6.14
N ASN A 109 10.55 -20.97 6.40
CA ASN A 109 9.26 -20.81 7.06
C ASN A 109 8.11 -20.94 6.06
N ASN A 110 7.02 -21.58 6.48
CA ASN A 110 5.81 -21.65 5.67
C ASN A 110 4.95 -20.39 5.84
N PRO A 111 4.24 -19.95 4.79
CA PRO A 111 3.22 -18.91 4.92
C PRO A 111 2.06 -19.40 5.79
N LEU A 112 1.36 -18.48 6.47
CA LEU A 112 0.25 -18.83 7.37
C LEU A 112 -1.04 -19.21 6.65
N LEU A 113 -1.27 -18.71 5.43
CA LEU A 113 -2.52 -18.92 4.68
C LEU A 113 -2.29 -19.71 3.39
N PHE A 114 -1.82 -19.06 2.32
CA PHE A 114 -1.69 -19.61 0.97
C PHE A 114 -0.41 -19.15 0.30
#